data_AF-A0A3G9J2Z3-F1
#
_entry.id   AF-A0A3G9J2Z3-F1
#
_cell.length_a   1.000
_cell.length_b   1.000
_cell.length_c   1.000
_cell.angle_alpha   90.00
_cell.angle_beta   90.00
_cell.angle_gamma   90.00
#
_symmetry.space_group_name_H-M   'P 1'
#
loop_
_entity.id
_entity.type
_entity.pdbx_description
1 polymer ?
#
loop_
_entity_poly.entity_id
_entity_poly.type
_entity_poly.pdbx_seq_one_letter_code
_entity_poly.pdbx_strand_id
1 'polypeptide(L)'
;MYTIDFYDTADGKCPVEDFLKSLDDKMRAKAFRTIDLLENNGPELREPYSKALDDGIFELRVKQSSNTTRIFYFFFTGKKAILTNGIVKKTQKTPRAALRQAKKYRSDYIGGIVMTSYKDYKQMALQDPDFKAEYDKLQEEYDLIQELIDARKQQHLTQKELAMRTGITQADISRIEKGLRNPSLSTVKKMAQGLGKQIRLVPATKKVNL
;
A
#
# COMPACT_ATOMS: atom_id res chain seq x y z
N MET A 1 3.09 -1.61 -12.55
CA MET A 1 2.79 -2.41 -11.35
C MET A 1 3.95 -3.37 -11.13
N TYR A 2 4.37 -3.51 -9.89
CA TYR A 2 5.36 -4.49 -9.43
C TYR A 2 4.63 -5.74 -8.94
N THR A 3 5.26 -6.91 -9.03
CA THR A 3 4.76 -8.10 -8.34
C THR A 3 5.25 -8.08 -6.90
N ILE A 4 4.36 -8.34 -5.95
CA ILE A 4 4.70 -8.47 -4.54
C ILE A 4 4.59 -9.94 -4.14
N ASP A 5 5.69 -10.50 -3.64
CA ASP A 5 5.74 -11.85 -3.10
C ASP A 5 6.22 -11.81 -1.65
N PHE A 6 5.84 -12.82 -0.87
CA PHE A 6 6.31 -13.04 0.49
C PHE A 6 7.42 -14.09 0.47
N TYR A 7 8.45 -13.86 1.29
CA TYR A 7 9.48 -14.84 1.52
C TYR A 7 8.96 -15.97 2.41
N ASP A 8 9.13 -17.20 1.96
CA ASP A 8 8.90 -18.40 2.76
C ASP A 8 10.25 -18.97 3.21
N THR A 9 10.32 -19.45 4.45
CA THR A 9 11.49 -20.18 4.95
C THR A 9 11.52 -21.59 4.38
N ALA A 10 12.68 -22.25 4.45
CA ALA A 10 12.83 -23.63 3.99
C ALA A 10 11.89 -24.64 4.70
N ASP A 11 11.46 -24.35 5.93
CA ASP A 11 10.46 -25.13 6.67
C ASP A 11 9.00 -24.72 6.36
N GLY A 12 8.78 -23.90 5.34
CA GLY A 12 7.45 -23.54 4.83
C GLY A 12 6.71 -22.46 5.63
N LYS A 13 7.41 -21.73 6.51
CA LYS A 13 6.79 -20.61 7.26
C LYS A 13 6.93 -19.33 6.47
N CYS A 14 5.92 -18.46 6.57
CA CYS A 14 5.92 -17.15 5.93
C CYS A 14 6.00 -16.04 7.00
N PRO A 15 7.19 -15.52 7.34
CA PRO A 15 7.34 -14.66 8.51
C PRO A 15 6.60 -13.32 8.42
N VAL A 16 6.43 -12.77 7.20
CA VAL A 16 5.62 -11.57 7.02
C VAL A 16 4.12 -11.86 7.11
N GLU A 17 3.65 -13.01 6.67
CA GLU A 17 2.26 -13.42 6.84
C GLU A 17 1.92 -13.62 8.32
N ASP A 18 2.76 -14.36 9.06
CA ASP A 18 2.61 -14.56 10.51
C ASP A 18 2.57 -13.20 11.22
N PHE A 19 3.44 -12.28 10.80
CA PHE A 19 3.44 -10.93 11.32
C PHE A 19 2.13 -10.19 11.01
N LEU A 20 1.65 -10.22 9.76
CA LEU A 20 0.40 -9.55 9.37
C LEU A 20 -0.81 -10.12 10.13
N LYS A 21 -0.87 -11.45 10.34
CA LYS A 21 -1.90 -12.13 11.14
C LYS A 21 -1.87 -11.74 12.61
N SER A 22 -0.72 -11.34 13.14
CA SER A 22 -0.57 -10.91 14.54
C SER A 22 -1.06 -9.47 14.82
N LEU A 23 -1.34 -8.68 13.79
CA LEU A 23 -1.80 -7.30 13.91
C LEU A 23 -3.29 -7.23 14.20
N ASP A 24 -3.71 -6.19 14.93
CA ASP A 24 -5.14 -5.83 15.00
C ASP A 24 -5.67 -5.45 13.61
N ASP A 25 -6.98 -5.62 13.39
CA ASP A 25 -7.59 -5.45 12.06
C ASP A 25 -7.37 -4.08 11.44
N LYS A 26 -7.34 -3.01 12.26
CA LYS A 26 -7.12 -1.64 11.77
C LYS A 26 -5.69 -1.48 11.26
N MET A 27 -4.71 -1.94 12.03
CA MET A 27 -3.30 -1.91 11.63
C MET A 27 -3.05 -2.84 10.45
N ARG A 28 -3.65 -4.04 10.44
CA ARG A 28 -3.57 -5.01 9.34
C ARG A 28 -4.13 -4.40 8.04
N ALA A 29 -5.26 -3.71 8.11
CA ALA A 29 -5.87 -3.04 6.97
C ALA A 29 -4.96 -1.94 6.41
N LYS A 30 -4.38 -1.10 7.28
CA LYS A 30 -3.38 -0.09 6.87
C LYS A 30 -2.11 -0.71 6.28
N ALA A 31 -1.66 -1.85 6.81
CA ALA A 31 -0.51 -2.56 6.28
C ALA A 31 -0.77 -3.00 4.83
N PHE A 32 -1.91 -3.63 4.55
CA PHE A 32 -2.29 -4.03 3.20
C PHE A 32 -2.35 -2.85 2.24
N ARG A 33 -2.95 -1.72 2.63
CA ARG A 33 -2.95 -0.50 1.81
C ARG A 33 -1.54 0.01 1.52
N THR A 34 -0.63 -0.10 2.48
CA THR A 34 0.76 0.33 2.27
C THR A 34 1.50 -0.62 1.33
N ILE A 35 1.16 -1.92 1.33
CA ILE A 35 1.68 -2.90 0.36
C ILE A 35 1.11 -2.62 -1.03
N ASP A 36 -0.18 -2.28 -1.15
CA ASP A 36 -0.79 -1.86 -2.41
C ASP A 36 -0.08 -0.62 -3.01
N LEU A 37 0.34 0.32 -2.17
CA LEU A 37 1.16 1.46 -2.63
C LEU A 37 2.52 1.00 -3.17
N LEU A 38 3.15 -0.02 -2.57
CA LEU A 38 4.41 -0.57 -3.06
C LEU A 38 4.23 -1.29 -4.39
N GLU A 39 3.16 -2.08 -4.52
CA GLU A 39 2.78 -2.76 -5.76
C GLU A 39 2.62 -1.75 -6.91
N ASN A 40 1.95 -0.63 -6.65
CA ASN A 40 1.67 0.37 -7.68
C ASN A 40 2.89 1.24 -8.03
N ASN A 41 3.71 1.60 -7.05
CA ASN A 41 4.75 2.61 -7.21
C ASN A 41 6.18 2.05 -7.25
N GLY A 42 6.42 0.84 -6.76
CA GLY A 42 7.74 0.21 -6.71
C GLY A 42 8.80 1.15 -6.09
N PRO A 43 9.97 1.36 -6.73
CA PRO A 43 11.04 2.24 -6.26
C PRO A 43 10.67 3.72 -6.13
N GLU A 44 9.54 4.17 -6.70
CA GLU A 44 9.04 5.52 -6.51
C GLU A 44 8.29 5.69 -5.18
N LEU A 45 7.95 4.61 -4.50
CA LEU A 45 7.43 4.68 -3.13
C LEU A 45 8.58 5.12 -2.21
N ARG A 46 8.51 6.37 -1.76
CA ARG A 46 9.49 6.98 -0.84
C ARG A 46 8.84 7.33 0.49
N GLU A 47 9.55 8.10 1.31
CA GLU A 47 9.02 8.58 2.57
C GLU A 47 7.75 9.43 2.31
N PRO A 48 6.71 9.35 3.17
CA PRO A 48 6.70 8.71 4.48
C PRO A 48 6.39 7.20 4.49
N TYR A 49 6.01 6.61 3.35
CA TYR A 49 5.47 5.25 3.25
C TYR A 49 6.54 4.17 3.13
N SER A 50 7.66 4.48 2.48
CA SER A 50 8.80 3.57 2.38
C SER A 50 10.10 4.30 2.64
N LYS A 51 11.08 3.59 3.21
CA LYS A 51 12.41 4.13 3.45
C LYS A 51 13.47 3.08 3.08
N ALA A 52 14.48 3.50 2.34
CA ALA A 52 15.70 2.70 2.16
C ALA A 52 16.43 2.62 3.51
N LEU A 53 16.82 1.41 3.89
CA LEU A 53 17.65 1.16 5.07
C LEU A 53 19.09 0.96 4.62
N ASP A 54 19.64 -0.20 4.91
CA ASP A 54 21.03 -0.54 4.67
C ASP A 54 21.10 -1.77 3.78
N ASP A 55 22.14 -1.83 2.93
CA ASP A 55 22.47 -2.98 2.10
C ASP A 55 21.24 -3.47 1.32
N GLY A 56 20.60 -2.61 0.52
CA GLY A 56 19.47 -2.96 -0.35
C GLY A 56 18.18 -3.42 0.35
N ILE A 57 18.09 -3.36 1.68
CA ILE A 57 16.84 -3.57 2.42
C ILE A 57 16.08 -2.24 2.55
N PHE A 58 14.76 -2.33 2.46
CA PHE A 58 13.82 -1.23 2.62
C PHE A 58 12.81 -1.56 3.72
N GLU A 59 12.15 -0.55 4.27
CA GLU A 59 11.02 -0.72 5.18
C GLU A 59 9.78 0.02 4.67
N LEU A 60 8.64 -0.67 4.61
CA LEU A 60 7.34 -0.03 4.59
C LEU A 60 7.02 0.50 5.99
N ARG A 61 6.43 1.69 6.04
CA ARG A 61 6.16 2.45 7.26
C ARG A 61 4.66 2.61 7.43
N VAL A 62 4.08 1.71 8.20
CA VAL A 62 2.64 1.71 8.50
C VAL A 62 2.41 2.47 9.80
N LYS A 63 1.48 3.42 9.80
CA LYS A 63 1.06 4.15 11.00
C LYS A 63 -0.45 4.02 11.15
N GLN A 64 -0.90 3.72 12.35
CA GLN A 64 -2.31 3.73 12.71
C GLN A 64 -2.45 4.29 14.13
N SER A 65 -3.02 5.49 14.25
CA SER A 65 -3.01 6.26 15.50
C SER A 65 -1.58 6.41 16.06
N SER A 66 -1.37 6.15 17.35
CA SER A 66 -0.07 6.11 18.01
C SER A 66 0.77 4.87 17.66
N ASN A 67 0.16 3.82 17.13
CA ASN A 67 0.85 2.58 16.79
C ASN A 67 1.57 2.70 15.44
N THR A 68 2.75 2.09 15.37
CA THR A 68 3.60 2.17 14.18
C THR A 68 4.24 0.82 13.93
N THR A 69 4.16 0.35 12.69
CA THR A 69 4.67 -0.95 12.25
C THR A 69 5.64 -0.77 11.08
N ARG A 70 6.61 -1.68 10.97
CA ARG A 70 7.52 -1.78 9.82
C ARG A 70 7.43 -3.15 9.17
N ILE A 71 7.48 -3.18 7.85
CA ILE A 71 7.58 -4.41 7.06
C ILE A 71 8.80 -4.27 6.19
N PHE A 72 9.75 -5.20 6.33
CA PHE A 72 10.99 -5.18 5.55
C PHE A 72 10.78 -5.85 4.22
N TYR A 73 11.45 -5.32 3.21
CA TYR A 73 11.42 -5.86 1.87
C TYR A 73 12.70 -5.51 1.10
N PHE A 74 12.89 -6.15 -0.05
CA PHE A 74 13.90 -5.77 -1.02
C PHE A 74 13.35 -5.89 -2.44
N PHE A 75 13.96 -5.18 -3.38
CA PHE A 75 13.63 -5.31 -4.80
C PHE A 75 14.40 -6.48 -5.42
N PHE A 76 13.73 -7.18 -6.32
CA PHE A 76 14.29 -8.26 -7.12
C PHE A 76 14.06 -7.99 -8.61
N THR A 77 14.72 -8.76 -9.46
CA THR A 77 14.62 -8.61 -10.92
C THR A 77 13.19 -8.80 -11.42
N GLY A 78 12.87 -8.23 -12.58
CA GLY A 78 11.54 -8.38 -13.20
C GLY A 78 10.42 -7.54 -12.55
N LYS A 79 10.75 -6.37 -11.98
CA LYS A 79 9.80 -5.51 -11.24
C LYS A 79 9.11 -6.27 -10.10
N LYS A 80 9.90 -6.93 -9.27
CA LYS A 80 9.42 -7.66 -8.10
C LYS A 80 9.90 -7.03 -6.79
N ALA A 81 9.08 -7.08 -5.75
CA ALA A 81 9.51 -6.79 -4.38
C ALA A 81 9.14 -7.96 -3.47
N ILE A 82 10.07 -8.35 -2.62
CA ILE A 82 9.93 -9.49 -1.71
C ILE A 82 9.82 -8.99 -0.29
N LEU A 83 8.70 -9.27 0.37
CA LEU A 83 8.49 -8.92 1.78
C LEU A 83 9.00 -10.05 2.66
N THR A 84 9.78 -9.71 3.70
CA THR A 84 10.49 -10.71 4.50
C THR A 84 9.85 -10.93 5.87
N ASN A 85 9.78 -9.88 6.68
CA ASN A 85 9.26 -9.92 8.05
C ASN A 85 8.83 -8.52 8.48
N GLY A 86 8.12 -8.42 9.60
CA GLY A 86 7.73 -7.13 10.16
C GLY A 86 7.93 -7.03 11.66
N ILE A 87 7.74 -5.82 12.17
CA ILE A 87 7.83 -5.46 13.59
C ILE A 87 6.78 -4.42 13.97
N VAL A 88 6.26 -4.53 15.19
CA VAL A 88 5.60 -3.41 15.87
C VAL A 88 6.67 -2.58 16.55
N LYS A 89 6.74 -1.30 16.23
CA LYS A 89 7.78 -0.38 16.72
C LYS A 89 7.51 -0.06 18.20
N LYS A 90 8.18 -0.77 19.12
CA LYS A 90 8.18 -0.47 20.56
C LYS A 90 9.21 0.60 20.98
N THR A 91 10.16 0.96 20.11
CA THR A 91 11.24 1.92 20.37
C THR A 91 11.55 2.80 19.14
N GLN A 92 12.20 3.97 19.29
CA GLN A 92 12.38 4.94 18.19
C GLN A 92 13.28 4.45 17.02
N LYS A 93 14.20 3.51 17.25
CA LYS A 93 15.06 2.94 16.21
C LYS A 93 14.60 1.54 15.84
N THR A 94 14.70 1.19 14.55
CA THR A 94 14.46 -0.18 14.08
C THR A 94 15.40 -1.14 14.81
N PRO A 95 14.90 -2.16 15.53
CA PRO A 95 15.76 -3.11 16.23
C PRO A 95 16.72 -3.80 15.27
N ARG A 96 18.03 -3.72 15.56
CA ARG A 96 19.10 -4.29 14.71
C ARG A 96 18.87 -5.77 14.39
N ALA A 97 18.29 -6.52 15.32
CA ALA A 97 17.98 -7.94 15.14
C ALA A 97 16.99 -8.19 14.00
N ALA A 98 15.93 -7.39 13.87
CA ALA A 98 14.92 -7.55 12.82
C ALA A 98 15.47 -7.23 11.43
N LEU A 99 16.34 -6.21 11.33
CA LEU A 99 17.04 -5.89 10.09
C LEU A 99 18.05 -6.99 9.69
N ARG A 100 18.80 -7.53 10.67
CA ARG A 100 19.68 -8.67 10.43
C ARG A 100 18.90 -9.88 9.90
N GLN A 101 17.70 -10.11 10.44
CA GLN A 101 16.82 -11.17 9.99
C GLN A 101 16.33 -10.96 8.55
N ALA A 102 15.93 -9.72 8.20
CA ALA A 102 15.54 -9.37 6.83
C ALA A 102 16.69 -9.60 5.82
N LYS A 103 17.93 -9.23 6.20
CA LYS A 103 19.12 -9.50 5.38
C LYS A 103 19.36 -11.00 5.18
N LYS A 104 19.21 -11.79 6.24
CA LYS A 104 19.32 -13.26 6.15
C LYS A 104 18.28 -13.83 5.18
N TYR A 105 17.01 -13.46 5.33
CA TYR A 105 15.93 -13.94 4.45
C TYR A 105 16.13 -13.55 2.99
N ARG A 106 16.70 -12.37 2.71
CA ARG A 106 17.09 -12.00 1.35
C ARG A 106 18.17 -12.94 0.79
N SER A 107 19.22 -13.22 1.55
CA SER A 107 20.27 -14.15 1.12
C SER A 107 19.70 -15.54 0.86
N ASP A 108 18.82 -16.02 1.74
CA ASP A 108 18.14 -17.30 1.61
C ASP A 108 17.27 -17.34 0.33
N TYR A 109 16.53 -16.27 0.02
CA TYR A 109 15.70 -16.16 -1.20
C TYR A 109 16.50 -16.32 -2.50
N ILE A 110 17.67 -15.68 -2.58
CA ILE A 110 18.54 -15.75 -3.77
C ILE A 110 19.03 -17.19 -4.02
N GLY A 111 19.00 -18.05 -2.99
CA GLY A 111 19.32 -19.48 -3.09
C GLY A 111 18.23 -20.37 -3.68
N GLY A 112 17.07 -19.82 -4.09
CA GLY A 112 16.04 -20.56 -4.86
C GLY A 112 14.84 -21.08 -4.05
N ILE A 113 14.44 -20.39 -2.98
CA ILE A 113 13.32 -20.80 -2.12
C ILE A 113 11.96 -20.37 -2.70
N VAL A 114 10.91 -21.10 -2.29
CA VAL A 114 9.48 -20.89 -2.58
C VAL A 114 9.00 -19.52 -2.09
N MET A 115 7.93 -19.03 -2.70
CA MET A 115 7.32 -17.74 -2.38
C MET A 115 5.79 -17.82 -2.42
N THR A 116 5.16 -17.13 -1.48
CA THR A 116 3.71 -16.94 -1.43
C THR A 116 3.34 -15.65 -2.14
N SER A 117 2.37 -15.70 -3.06
CA SER A 117 1.93 -14.48 -3.76
C SER A 117 1.12 -13.58 -2.83
N TYR A 118 1.48 -12.29 -2.74
CA TYR A 118 0.69 -11.32 -1.97
C TYR A 118 -0.75 -11.23 -2.50
N LYS A 119 -0.93 -11.35 -3.82
CA LYS A 119 -2.24 -11.27 -4.45
C LYS A 119 -3.17 -12.36 -3.93
N ASP A 120 -2.68 -13.60 -3.87
CA ASP A 120 -3.48 -14.75 -3.41
C ASP A 120 -3.74 -14.67 -1.91
N TYR A 121 -2.71 -14.34 -1.13
CA TYR A 121 -2.86 -14.09 0.32
C TYR A 121 -3.89 -12.99 0.60
N LYS A 122 -3.87 -11.90 -0.18
CA LYS A 122 -4.82 -10.79 -0.03
C LYS A 122 -6.26 -11.25 -0.26
N GLN A 123 -6.51 -12.06 -1.29
CA GLN A 123 -7.86 -12.58 -1.53
C GLN A 123 -8.34 -13.48 -0.40
N MET A 124 -7.47 -14.36 0.12
CA MET A 124 -7.79 -15.21 1.27
C MET A 124 -8.08 -14.36 2.52
N ALA A 125 -7.22 -13.39 2.84
CA ALA A 125 -7.39 -12.56 4.02
C ALA A 125 -8.70 -11.76 4.00
N LEU A 126 -9.14 -11.28 2.83
CA LEU A 126 -10.39 -10.54 2.66
C LEU A 126 -11.67 -11.38 2.87
N GLN A 127 -11.55 -12.69 3.08
CA GLN A 127 -12.68 -13.55 3.47
C GLN A 127 -13.03 -13.40 4.96
N ASP A 128 -12.11 -12.93 5.79
CA ASP A 128 -12.37 -12.60 7.19
C ASP A 128 -13.27 -11.34 7.26
N PRO A 129 -14.49 -11.44 7.81
CA PRO A 129 -15.47 -10.35 7.77
C PRO A 129 -15.03 -9.14 8.61
N ASP A 130 -14.38 -9.35 9.75
CA ASP A 130 -13.93 -8.28 10.64
C ASP A 130 -12.79 -7.50 10.00
N PHE A 131 -11.84 -8.24 9.41
CA PHE A 131 -10.77 -7.65 8.61
C PHE A 131 -11.31 -6.87 7.42
N LYS A 132 -12.21 -7.50 6.67
CA LYS A 132 -12.78 -6.93 5.45
C LYS A 132 -13.52 -5.63 5.78
N ALA A 133 -14.23 -5.57 6.91
CA ALA A 133 -14.89 -4.35 7.35
C ALA A 133 -13.90 -3.20 7.59
N GLU A 134 -12.77 -3.45 8.27
CA GLU A 134 -11.73 -2.42 8.46
C GLU A 134 -11.01 -2.06 7.16
N TYR A 135 -10.80 -3.02 6.26
CA TYR A 135 -10.22 -2.75 4.94
C TYR A 135 -11.15 -1.92 4.05
N ASP A 136 -12.46 -2.24 4.06
CA ASP A 136 -13.52 -1.54 3.33
C ASP A 136 -13.69 -0.10 3.83
N LYS A 137 -13.55 0.17 5.13
CA LYS A 137 -13.58 1.55 5.67
C LYS A 137 -12.52 2.46 5.05
N LEU A 138 -11.38 1.89 4.64
CA LEU A 138 -10.35 2.63 3.92
C LEU A 138 -10.66 2.76 2.43
N GLN A 139 -11.48 1.86 1.89
CA GLN A 139 -11.78 1.78 0.45
C GLN A 139 -12.46 3.05 -0.06
N GLU A 140 -13.35 3.68 0.72
CA GLU A 140 -14.06 4.91 0.31
C GLU A 140 -13.11 6.04 -0.12
N GLU A 141 -11.99 6.20 0.60
CA GLU A 141 -10.97 7.20 0.30
C GLU A 141 -10.24 6.89 -1.02
N TYR A 142 -10.01 5.60 -1.31
CA TYR A 142 -9.41 5.13 -2.56
C TYR A 142 -10.39 5.17 -3.74
N ASP A 143 -11.65 4.79 -3.53
CA ASP A 143 -12.69 4.79 -4.56
C ASP A 143 -12.88 6.20 -5.12
N LEU A 144 -12.87 7.20 -4.25
CA LEU A 144 -12.97 8.61 -4.66
C LEU A 144 -11.83 9.01 -5.61
N ILE A 145 -10.59 8.65 -5.28
CA ILE A 145 -9.43 8.98 -6.14
C ILE A 145 -9.44 8.15 -7.41
N GLN A 146 -9.83 6.88 -7.33
CA GLN A 146 -9.93 5.97 -8.47
C GLN A 146 -10.96 6.48 -9.48
N GLU A 147 -12.13 6.93 -9.04
CA GLU A 147 -13.15 7.55 -9.90
C GLU A 147 -12.59 8.80 -10.62
N LEU A 148 -11.77 9.62 -9.95
CA LEU A 148 -11.12 10.77 -10.60
C LEU A 148 -10.09 10.32 -11.66
N ILE A 149 -9.29 9.29 -11.37
CA ILE A 149 -8.32 8.72 -12.32
C ILE A 149 -9.06 8.19 -13.55
N ASP A 150 -10.14 7.45 -13.34
CA ASP A 150 -10.88 6.81 -14.41
C ASP A 150 -11.62 7.84 -15.26
N ALA A 151 -12.24 8.85 -14.64
CA ALA A 151 -12.82 9.99 -15.36
C ALA A 151 -11.78 10.73 -16.21
N ARG A 152 -10.56 10.92 -15.69
CA ARG A 152 -9.45 11.52 -16.47
C ARG A 152 -9.08 10.66 -17.68
N LYS A 153 -8.93 9.35 -17.47
CA LYS A 153 -8.58 8.38 -18.53
C LYS A 153 -9.67 8.24 -19.58
N GLN A 154 -10.95 8.26 -19.18
CA GLN A 154 -12.11 8.24 -20.09
C GLN A 154 -12.15 9.46 -21.00
N GLN A 155 -11.66 10.61 -20.54
CA GLN A 155 -11.50 11.81 -21.36
C GLN A 155 -10.16 11.86 -22.11
N HIS A 156 -9.36 10.79 -22.03
CA HIS A 156 -8.02 10.69 -22.63
C HIS A 156 -7.05 11.81 -22.23
N LEU A 157 -7.25 12.42 -21.05
CA LEU A 157 -6.40 13.51 -20.59
C LEU A 157 -5.13 12.97 -19.94
N THR A 158 -4.01 13.60 -20.24
CA THR A 158 -2.77 13.47 -19.46
C THR A 158 -2.91 14.19 -18.11
N GLN A 159 -2.04 13.83 -17.15
CA GLN A 159 -1.96 14.56 -15.88
C GLN A 159 -1.60 16.04 -16.08
N LYS A 160 -0.81 16.34 -17.12
CA LYS A 160 -0.43 17.72 -17.49
C LYS A 160 -1.63 18.51 -18.01
N GLU A 161 -2.50 17.89 -18.81
CA GLU A 161 -3.72 18.55 -19.29
C GLU A 161 -4.73 18.75 -18.17
N LEU A 162 -4.90 17.78 -17.27
CA LEU A 162 -5.73 17.97 -16.09
C LEU A 162 -5.18 19.09 -15.19
N ALA A 163 -3.86 19.21 -15.07
CA ALA A 163 -3.22 20.32 -14.35
C ALA A 163 -3.63 21.69 -14.92
N MET A 164 -3.55 21.84 -16.25
CA MET A 164 -3.96 23.08 -16.93
C MET A 164 -5.44 23.41 -16.72
N ARG A 165 -6.32 22.40 -16.67
CA ARG A 165 -7.77 22.61 -16.46
C ARG A 165 -8.14 22.99 -15.03
N THR A 166 -7.42 22.46 -14.05
CA THR A 166 -7.81 22.54 -12.63
C THR A 166 -7.02 23.59 -11.86
N GLY A 167 -5.91 24.07 -12.42
CA GLY A 167 -4.94 24.91 -11.72
C GLY A 167 -4.14 24.17 -10.63
N ILE A 168 -4.23 22.84 -10.57
CA ILE A 168 -3.41 22.00 -9.69
C ILE A 168 -2.13 21.65 -10.46
N THR A 169 -0.99 21.55 -9.78
CA THR A 169 0.26 21.17 -10.46
C THR A 169 0.22 19.72 -10.96
N GLN A 170 0.88 19.44 -12.08
CA GLN A 170 0.97 18.06 -12.62
C GLN A 170 1.65 17.11 -11.63
N ALA A 171 2.67 17.59 -10.90
CA ALA A 171 3.33 16.82 -9.86
C ALA A 171 2.36 16.42 -8.74
N ASP A 172 1.47 17.33 -8.33
CA ASP A 172 0.49 17.06 -7.28
C ASP A 172 -0.62 16.12 -7.74
N ILE A 173 -1.13 16.29 -8.96
CA ILE A 173 -2.05 15.32 -9.57
C ILE A 173 -1.40 13.94 -9.61
N SER A 174 -0.15 13.85 -10.08
CA SER A 174 0.56 12.57 -10.12
C SER A 174 0.68 11.92 -8.75
N ARG A 175 0.97 12.68 -7.68
CA ARG A 175 1.07 12.13 -6.32
C ARG A 175 -0.27 11.68 -5.78
N ILE A 176 -1.34 12.43 -6.04
CA ILE A 176 -2.71 12.09 -5.65
C ILE A 176 -3.11 10.77 -6.32
N GLU A 177 -2.94 10.68 -7.64
CA GLU A 177 -3.32 9.48 -8.40
C GLU A 177 -2.51 8.23 -8.03
N LYS A 178 -1.30 8.42 -7.50
CA LYS A 178 -0.44 7.33 -7.01
C LYS A 178 -0.72 6.95 -5.56
N GLY A 179 -1.66 7.61 -4.88
CA GLY A 179 -1.93 7.43 -3.45
C GLY A 179 -0.84 7.96 -2.52
N LEU A 180 0.11 8.75 -3.05
CA LEU A 180 1.26 9.30 -2.31
C LEU A 180 0.94 10.64 -1.63
N ARG A 181 -0.24 11.19 -1.87
CA ARG A 181 -0.73 12.42 -1.25
C ARG A 181 -2.20 12.27 -0.92
N ASN A 182 -2.58 12.61 0.32
CA ASN A 182 -3.98 12.76 0.69
C ASN A 182 -4.47 14.17 0.30
N PRO A 183 -5.34 14.32 -0.73
CA PRO A 183 -5.83 15.62 -1.14
C PRO A 183 -6.88 16.17 -0.17
N SER A 184 -6.88 17.49 0.01
CA SER A 184 -8.01 18.16 0.68
C SER A 184 -9.29 18.02 -0.14
N LEU A 185 -10.46 18.11 0.52
CA LEU A 185 -11.75 18.15 -0.17
C LEU A 185 -11.79 19.26 -1.25
N SER A 186 -11.15 20.40 -1.00
CA SER A 186 -11.04 21.48 -1.99
C SER A 186 -10.26 21.06 -3.25
N THR A 187 -9.20 20.26 -3.08
CA THR A 187 -8.40 19.72 -4.20
C THR A 187 -9.20 18.71 -4.99
N VAL A 188 -9.89 17.78 -4.30
CA VAL A 188 -10.77 16.79 -4.94
C VAL A 188 -11.88 17.50 -5.72
N LYS A 189 -12.51 18.55 -5.15
CA LYS A 189 -13.53 19.36 -5.84
C LYS A 189 -13.00 20.01 -7.11
N LYS A 190 -11.80 20.60 -7.07
CA LYS A 190 -11.16 21.18 -8.26
C LYS A 190 -10.90 20.14 -9.35
N MET A 191 -10.38 18.98 -8.98
CA MET A 191 -10.17 17.87 -9.92
C MET A 191 -11.49 17.42 -10.55
N ALA A 192 -12.52 17.20 -9.73
CA ALA A 192 -13.85 16.82 -10.21
C ALA A 192 -14.42 17.86 -11.19
N GLN A 193 -14.35 19.15 -10.84
CA GLN A 193 -14.82 20.24 -11.71
C GLN A 193 -14.09 20.28 -13.05
N GLY A 194 -12.75 20.15 -13.07
CA GLY A 194 -11.97 20.10 -14.31
C GLY A 194 -12.23 18.86 -15.18
N LEU A 195 -12.85 17.84 -14.59
CA LEU A 195 -13.32 16.62 -15.25
C LEU A 195 -14.83 16.66 -15.56
N GLY A 196 -15.53 17.77 -15.29
CA GLY A 196 -16.99 17.86 -15.50
C GLY A 196 -17.81 16.99 -14.54
N LYS A 197 -17.23 16.57 -13.41
CA LYS A 197 -17.85 15.75 -12.37
C LYS A 197 -18.27 16.62 -11.18
N GLN A 198 -19.17 16.09 -10.35
CA GLN A 198 -19.57 16.70 -9.08
C GLN A 198 -19.42 15.69 -7.94
N ILE A 199 -18.95 16.16 -6.80
CA ILE A 199 -18.90 15.35 -5.56
C ILE A 199 -20.24 15.50 -4.85
N ARG A 200 -20.89 14.37 -4.52
CA ARG A 200 -22.15 14.32 -3.78
C ARG A 200 -22.08 13.24 -2.72
N LEU A 201 -22.81 13.44 -1.62
CA LEU A 201 -23.08 12.39 -0.66
C LEU A 201 -24.23 11.53 -1.19
N VAL A 202 -24.11 10.22 -1.03
CA VAL A 202 -25.15 9.24 -1.35
C VAL A 202 -25.60 8.57 -0.05
N PRO A 203 -26.86 8.10 0.06
CA PRO A 203 -27.29 7.31 1.20
C PRO A 203 -26.38 6.08 1.36
N ALA A 204 -25.97 5.78 2.58
CA ALA A 204 -25.26 4.54 2.86
C ALA A 204 -26.19 3.36 2.56
N THR A 205 -25.85 2.53 1.58
CA THR A 205 -26.51 1.22 1.43
C THR A 205 -26.20 0.40 2.67
N LYS A 206 -27.21 0.15 3.52
CA LYS A 206 -27.11 -0.89 4.55
C LYS A 206 -26.69 -2.18 3.85
N LYS A 207 -25.47 -2.67 4.08
CA LYS A 207 -25.12 -4.04 3.72
C LYS A 207 -26.04 -4.93 4.54
N VAL A 208 -27.06 -5.50 3.89
CA VAL A 208 -27.87 -6.57 4.47
C VAL A 208 -26.93 -7.78 4.53
N ASN A 209 -26.45 -8.10 5.73
CA ASN A 209 -25.84 -9.39 5.98
C ASN A 209 -26.98 -10.42 5.92
N LEU A 210 -26.99 -11.26 4.88
CA LEU A 210 -27.65 -12.56 4.87
C LEU A 210 -26.56 -13.61 5.07
#